data_AF-A0A1N6QUU4-F1
#
_entry.id   AF-A0A1N6QUU4-F1
#
_cell.length_a   1.000
_cell.length_b   1.000
_cell.length_c   1.000
_cell.angle_alpha   90.00
_cell.angle_beta   90.00
_cell.angle_gamma   90.00
#
_symmetry.space_group_name_H-M   'P 1'
#
loop_
_entity.id
_entity.type
_entity.pdbx_description
1 polymer ?
#
loop_
_entity_poly.entity_id
_entity_poly.type
_entity_poly.pdbx_seq_one_letter_code
_entity_poly.pdbx_strand_id
1 'polypeptide(L)'
;MTKLERYIKKKGGVLSGDLARYIERNQGVSNDAARKRIQRLTSPIHKLTGLFSGKKAFIYHADNYQNSEYFDDLVEAFKSDGKRCYSIINAIKYHHGLIPVDELPNYSISPVRLISGHMKFSSLIEKLKKHNLIRETREGEYGLNISIAEQAAPNFRHIKGIELSKKLILQHFETWSKNIGLVSFKKGKNNHIVGGFQFAFTAPTYIDGLIGYNNQQKKPGFLVADILIGNVTDEDAISFFIRKLAAIKASNPTLRLFPVLLVDGIGVKALNQLKSNGVLVASIKELYGKDYSDLIKNLINTVTNAGAILKTEPEKYLSLMSKLTKLIDGKTNNLRGDLFELAVGFYFGKYS
;
A
#
# COMPACT_ATOMS: atom_id res chain seq x y z
N MET A 1 37.75 10.65 -17.45
CA MET A 1 36.32 10.89 -17.15
C MET A 1 35.68 11.75 -18.24
N THR A 2 34.71 11.23 -18.98
CA THR A 2 34.03 11.99 -20.05
C THR A 2 33.07 13.06 -19.49
N LYS A 3 32.67 14.07 -20.29
CA LYS A 3 31.65 15.06 -19.88
C LYS A 3 30.32 14.39 -19.47
N LEU A 4 29.95 13.31 -20.15
CA LEU A 4 28.75 12.53 -19.88
C LEU A 4 28.84 11.75 -18.57
N GLU A 5 29.97 11.08 -18.35
CA GLU A 5 30.25 10.35 -17.11
C GLU A 5 30.26 11.29 -15.89
N ARG A 6 30.85 12.49 -16.04
CA ARG A 6 30.83 13.53 -14.98
C ARG A 6 29.41 14.01 -14.69
N TYR A 7 28.58 14.17 -15.72
CA TYR A 7 27.17 14.51 -15.54
C TYR A 7 26.43 13.43 -14.75
N ILE A 8 26.62 12.15 -15.10
CA ILE A 8 26.00 11.02 -14.39
C ILE A 8 26.52 10.94 -12.95
N LYS A 9 27.83 11.11 -12.71
CA LYS A 9 28.40 11.06 -11.35
C LYS A 9 27.88 12.19 -10.44
N LYS A 10 27.61 13.37 -11.00
CA LYS A 10 27.01 14.51 -10.25
C LYS A 10 25.55 14.29 -9.85
N LYS A 11 24.90 13.24 -10.37
CA LYS A 11 23.53 12.83 -10.04
C LYS A 11 23.58 11.50 -9.30
N GLY A 12 22.65 11.22 -8.40
CA GLY A 12 22.52 9.86 -7.83
C GLY A 12 22.21 8.81 -8.92
N GLY A 13 21.40 9.22 -9.90
CA GLY A 13 21.24 8.51 -11.17
C GLY A 13 20.22 9.19 -12.08
N VAL A 14 20.04 8.67 -13.29
CA VAL A 14 19.19 9.28 -14.31
C VAL A 14 18.51 8.20 -15.14
N LEU A 15 17.24 8.40 -15.48
CA LEU A 15 16.54 7.53 -16.44
C LEU A 15 17.15 7.63 -17.83
N SER A 16 17.24 6.50 -18.53
CA SER A 16 17.83 6.41 -19.86
C SER A 16 17.13 7.32 -20.90
N GLY A 17 15.83 7.57 -20.73
CA GLY A 17 15.09 8.52 -21.56
C GLY A 17 15.52 9.98 -21.34
N ASP A 18 15.72 10.38 -20.08
CA ASP A 18 16.22 11.71 -19.72
C ASP A 18 17.66 11.91 -20.15
N LEU A 19 18.50 10.88 -19.97
CA LEU A 19 19.87 10.91 -20.46
C LEU A 19 19.95 11.08 -21.97
N ALA A 20 19.06 10.41 -22.72
CA ALA A 20 19.03 10.52 -24.17
C ALA A 20 18.69 11.95 -24.61
N ARG A 21 17.69 12.58 -23.96
CA ARG A 21 17.32 14.00 -24.18
C ARG A 21 18.47 14.94 -23.83
N TYR A 22 19.18 14.67 -22.73
CA TYR A 22 20.35 15.46 -22.35
C TYR A 22 21.46 15.37 -23.41
N ILE A 23 21.78 14.16 -23.89
CA ILE A 23 22.80 13.95 -24.93
C ILE A 23 22.41 14.64 -26.23
N GLU A 24 21.16 14.50 -26.68
CA GLU A 24 20.64 15.14 -27.88
C GLU A 24 20.80 16.66 -27.85
N ARG A 25 20.38 17.30 -26.76
CA ARG A 25 20.47 18.76 -26.60
C ARG A 25 21.91 19.27 -26.51
N ASN A 26 22.81 18.54 -25.85
CA ASN A 26 24.16 19.01 -25.56
C ASN A 26 25.22 18.56 -26.57
N GLN A 27 24.91 17.57 -27.42
CA GLN A 27 25.86 16.99 -28.37
C GLN A 27 25.35 17.02 -29.82
N GLY A 28 24.16 17.58 -30.07
CA GLY A 28 23.63 17.75 -31.43
C GLY A 28 23.37 16.45 -32.19
N VAL A 29 23.17 15.34 -31.48
CA VAL A 29 22.89 14.02 -32.07
C VAL A 29 21.42 13.67 -31.95
N SER A 30 20.89 12.88 -32.88
CA SER A 30 19.51 12.40 -32.79
C SER A 30 19.27 11.56 -31.52
N ASN A 31 18.03 11.57 -31.04
CA ASN A 31 17.62 10.77 -29.87
C ASN A 31 17.98 9.28 -30.00
N ASP A 32 17.85 8.70 -31.20
CA ASP A 32 18.18 7.29 -31.44
C ASP A 32 19.69 7.02 -31.37
N ALA A 33 20.51 7.95 -31.89
CA ALA A 33 21.96 7.89 -31.73
C ALA A 33 22.34 8.02 -30.24
N ALA A 34 21.68 8.91 -29.49
CA ALA A 34 21.88 9.05 -28.05
C ALA A 34 21.53 7.76 -27.28
N ARG A 35 20.40 7.11 -27.59
CA ARG A 35 20.00 5.82 -27.00
C ARG A 35 21.03 4.72 -27.27
N LYS A 36 21.53 4.61 -28.51
CA LYS A 36 22.59 3.66 -28.87
C LYS A 36 23.87 3.91 -28.07
N ARG A 37 24.26 5.18 -27.87
CA ARG A 37 25.40 5.54 -27.01
C ARG A 37 25.19 5.09 -25.57
N ILE A 38 24.01 5.35 -25.00
CA ILE A 38 23.68 4.92 -23.62
C ILE A 38 23.75 3.40 -23.46
N GLN A 39 23.25 2.65 -24.45
CA GLN A 39 23.33 1.18 -24.43
C GLN A 39 24.76 0.67 -24.36
N ARG A 40 25.71 1.35 -25.03
CA ARG A 40 27.13 1.02 -25.07
C ARG A 40 27.93 1.48 -23.84
N LEU A 41 27.34 2.26 -22.93
CA LEU A 41 28.01 2.64 -21.69
C LEU A 41 28.33 1.38 -20.87
N THR A 42 29.57 1.30 -20.41
CA THR A 42 30.14 0.23 -19.58
C THR A 42 30.69 0.84 -18.28
N SER A 43 31.33 0.01 -17.45
CA SER A 43 32.02 0.44 -16.22
C SER A 43 32.84 1.72 -16.44
N PRO A 44 32.75 2.72 -15.55
CA PRO A 44 32.10 2.71 -14.22
C PRO A 44 30.59 3.02 -14.22
N ILE A 45 29.92 2.99 -15.37
CA ILE A 45 28.48 3.26 -15.47
C ILE A 45 27.68 1.96 -15.48
N HIS A 46 26.69 1.89 -14.59
CA HIS A 46 25.82 0.74 -14.40
C HIS A 46 24.36 1.07 -14.76
N LYS A 47 23.55 0.02 -14.97
CA LYS A 47 22.17 0.12 -15.42
C LYS A 47 21.27 -0.78 -14.60
N LEU A 48 20.28 -0.19 -13.93
CA LEU A 48 19.17 -0.90 -13.31
C LEU A 48 18.02 -1.01 -14.30
N THR A 49 17.61 -2.23 -14.64
CA THR A 49 16.62 -2.51 -15.71
C THR A 49 15.42 -3.30 -15.20
N GLY A 50 14.32 -3.25 -15.94
CA GLY A 50 13.16 -4.12 -15.69
C GLY A 50 12.31 -3.76 -14.48
N LEU A 51 12.48 -2.55 -13.93
CA LEU A 51 11.63 -1.93 -12.88
C LEU A 51 10.87 -0.69 -13.37
N PHE A 52 11.15 -0.24 -14.60
CA PHE A 52 10.59 0.97 -15.19
C PHE A 52 9.67 0.63 -16.36
N SER A 53 8.85 1.60 -16.74
CA SER A 53 7.93 1.49 -17.86
C SER A 53 8.69 1.52 -19.18
N GLY A 54 8.30 0.64 -20.10
CA GLY A 54 9.05 0.37 -21.31
C GLY A 54 10.41 -0.29 -21.01
N LYS A 55 11.30 -0.33 -22.01
CA LYS A 55 12.66 -0.86 -21.86
C LYS A 55 13.61 0.19 -21.24
N LYS A 56 13.09 1.09 -20.40
CA LYS A 56 13.88 2.13 -19.73
C LYS A 56 14.78 1.52 -18.65
N ALA A 57 15.87 2.21 -18.38
CA ALA A 57 16.86 1.82 -17.37
C ALA A 57 17.21 3.04 -16.51
N PHE A 58 17.52 2.82 -15.25
CA PHE A 58 18.12 3.83 -14.39
C PHE A 58 19.64 3.71 -14.45
N ILE A 59 20.28 4.76 -14.93
CA ILE A 59 21.71 4.83 -15.25
C ILE A 59 22.41 5.56 -14.12
N TYR A 60 23.44 4.95 -13.54
CA TYR A 60 24.16 5.51 -12.39
C TYR A 60 25.65 5.21 -12.49
N HIS A 61 26.46 6.03 -11.81
CA HIS A 61 27.89 5.80 -11.66
C HIS A 61 28.15 4.88 -10.48
N ALA A 62 29.17 4.01 -10.55
CA ALA A 62 29.53 3.06 -9.48
C ALA A 62 29.65 3.74 -8.10
N ASP A 63 30.35 4.86 -8.04
CA ASP A 63 30.53 5.67 -6.81
C ASP A 63 29.23 6.14 -6.13
N ASN A 64 28.11 6.20 -6.86
CA ASN A 64 26.83 6.63 -6.30
C ASN A 64 26.00 5.45 -5.81
N TYR A 65 26.39 4.22 -6.11
CA TYR A 65 25.59 3.05 -5.83
C TYR A 65 25.24 2.94 -4.33
N GLN A 66 23.94 2.94 -4.03
CA GLN A 66 23.38 2.86 -2.67
C GLN A 66 23.76 4.00 -1.71
N ASN A 67 24.24 5.14 -2.21
CA ASN A 67 24.30 6.35 -1.40
C ASN A 67 22.92 7.05 -1.32
N SER A 68 22.79 8.12 -0.53
CA SER A 68 21.52 8.85 -0.38
C SER A 68 21.00 9.37 -1.72
N GLU A 69 21.85 10.05 -2.50
CA GLU A 69 21.42 10.66 -3.77
C GLU A 69 20.91 9.62 -4.76
N TYR A 70 21.52 8.42 -4.79
CA TYR A 70 21.06 7.30 -5.61
C TYR A 70 19.64 6.87 -5.24
N PHE A 71 19.33 6.75 -3.94
CA PHE A 71 17.99 6.38 -3.51
C PHE A 71 16.99 7.49 -3.79
N ASP A 72 17.35 8.76 -3.56
CA ASP A 72 16.50 9.91 -3.86
C ASP A 72 16.12 9.96 -5.35
N ASP A 73 17.12 9.95 -6.24
CA ASP A 73 16.90 9.96 -7.69
C ASP A 73 16.17 8.69 -8.18
N LEU A 74 16.38 7.55 -7.53
CA LEU A 74 15.72 6.30 -7.87
C LEU A 74 14.23 6.31 -7.48
N VAL A 75 13.88 6.87 -6.32
CA VAL A 75 12.49 7.03 -5.89
C VAL A 75 11.74 7.98 -6.84
N GLU A 76 12.37 9.08 -7.25
CA GLU A 76 11.80 10.00 -8.26
C GLU A 76 11.63 9.32 -9.64
N ALA A 77 12.59 8.50 -10.05
CA ALA A 77 12.47 7.67 -11.24
C ALA A 77 11.32 6.65 -11.14
N PHE A 78 11.03 6.13 -9.94
CA PHE A 78 9.87 5.26 -9.72
C PHE A 78 8.55 6.03 -9.73
N LYS A 79 8.49 7.23 -9.17
CA LYS A 79 7.30 8.09 -9.19
C LYS A 79 6.85 8.37 -10.63
N SER A 80 7.80 8.66 -11.51
CA SER A 80 7.55 8.95 -12.92
C SER A 80 7.30 7.70 -13.77
N ASP A 81 8.25 6.76 -13.79
CA ASP A 81 8.30 5.66 -14.76
C ASP A 81 8.21 4.26 -14.14
N GLY A 82 8.49 4.10 -12.84
CA GLY A 82 8.44 2.82 -12.12
C GLY A 82 7.27 2.71 -11.15
N LYS A 83 6.07 3.10 -11.57
CA LYS A 83 4.88 3.28 -10.69
C LYS A 83 4.55 2.07 -9.82
N ARG A 84 4.90 0.85 -10.26
CA ARG A 84 4.67 -0.37 -9.46
C ARG A 84 5.58 -0.41 -8.22
N CYS A 85 6.85 -0.01 -8.39
CA CYS A 85 7.80 0.14 -7.28
C CYS A 85 7.38 1.28 -6.37
N TYR A 86 7.03 2.44 -6.94
CA TYR A 86 6.58 3.60 -6.16
C TYR A 86 5.34 3.27 -5.31
N SER A 87 4.38 2.51 -5.86
CA SER A 87 3.20 2.05 -5.11
C SER A 87 3.57 1.24 -3.86
N ILE A 88 4.59 0.37 -3.93
CA ILE A 88 5.05 -0.40 -2.76
C ILE A 88 5.72 0.52 -1.73
N ILE A 89 6.58 1.42 -2.19
CA ILE A 89 7.27 2.37 -1.31
C ILE A 89 6.24 3.25 -0.60
N ASN A 90 5.29 3.81 -1.34
CA ASN A 90 4.25 4.67 -0.81
C ASN A 90 3.33 3.92 0.17
N ALA A 91 2.99 2.66 -0.10
CA ALA A 91 2.22 1.84 0.83
C ALA A 91 2.94 1.66 2.16
N ILE A 92 4.23 1.30 2.15
CA ILE A 92 5.00 1.12 3.39
C ILE A 92 5.13 2.45 4.15
N LYS A 93 5.36 3.57 3.45
CA LYS A 93 5.39 4.92 4.06
C LYS A 93 4.04 5.28 4.69
N TYR A 94 2.94 5.07 3.97
CA TYR A 94 1.60 5.36 4.46
C TYR A 94 1.31 4.59 5.76
N HIS A 95 1.83 3.36 5.89
CA HIS A 95 1.72 2.53 7.09
C HIS A 95 2.85 2.73 8.11
N HIS A 96 3.47 3.91 8.12
CA HIS A 96 4.47 4.33 9.11
C HIS A 96 5.76 3.49 9.11
N GLY A 97 6.08 2.86 7.98
CA GLY A 97 7.37 2.21 7.74
C GLY A 97 7.37 0.69 7.83
N LEU A 98 6.30 0.06 8.32
CA LEU A 98 6.13 -1.40 8.31
C LEU A 98 4.72 -1.79 7.88
N ILE A 99 4.60 -2.94 7.24
CA ILE A 99 3.32 -3.53 6.84
C ILE A 99 3.43 -5.06 6.80
N PRO A 100 2.43 -5.82 7.31
CA PRO A 100 2.43 -7.28 7.24
C PRO A 100 2.58 -7.80 5.80
N VAL A 101 3.33 -8.88 5.64
CA VAL A 101 3.63 -9.46 4.31
C VAL A 101 2.38 -9.86 3.53
N ASP A 102 1.34 -10.32 4.23
CA ASP A 102 0.07 -10.74 3.66
C ASP A 102 -0.88 -9.57 3.38
N GLU A 103 -0.67 -8.41 3.99
CA GLU A 103 -1.45 -7.20 3.75
C GLU A 103 -0.87 -6.31 2.65
N LEU A 104 0.45 -6.27 2.45
CA LEU A 104 1.07 -5.43 1.41
C LEU A 104 0.48 -5.59 0.00
N PRO A 105 0.08 -6.79 -0.47
CA PRO A 105 -0.58 -6.94 -1.76
C PRO A 105 -1.88 -6.13 -1.89
N ASN A 106 -2.57 -5.83 -0.78
CA ASN A 106 -3.76 -4.96 -0.77
C ASN A 106 -3.43 -3.53 -1.21
N TYR A 107 -2.18 -3.10 -1.15
CA TYR A 107 -1.77 -1.72 -1.48
C TYR A 107 -0.90 -1.65 -2.74
N SER A 108 -0.92 -2.72 -3.55
CA SER A 108 -0.12 -2.85 -4.77
C SER A 108 -0.94 -2.68 -6.05
N ILE A 109 -0.27 -2.21 -7.10
CA ILE A 109 -0.76 -2.23 -8.49
C ILE A 109 -0.23 -3.42 -9.30
N SER A 110 0.47 -4.35 -8.67
CA SER A 110 0.93 -5.59 -9.29
C SER A 110 -0.02 -6.75 -8.92
N PRO A 111 -0.49 -7.54 -9.88
CA PRO A 111 -1.41 -8.64 -9.59
C PRO A 111 -0.70 -9.77 -8.84
N VAL A 112 -1.45 -10.45 -7.98
CA VAL A 112 -0.98 -11.66 -7.27
C VAL A 112 -1.04 -12.86 -8.20
N ARG A 113 -2.00 -12.90 -9.13
CA ARG A 113 -2.05 -13.90 -10.21
C ARG A 113 -1.38 -13.38 -11.48
N LEU A 114 -1.01 -14.30 -12.37
CA LEU A 114 -0.44 -13.91 -13.66
C LEU A 114 -1.50 -13.21 -14.51
N ILE A 115 -1.20 -12.00 -14.96
CA ILE A 115 -1.99 -11.24 -15.93
C ILE A 115 -1.04 -10.78 -17.03
N SER A 116 -1.43 -11.01 -18.30
CA SER A 116 -0.59 -10.66 -19.45
C SER A 116 -0.22 -9.17 -19.44
N GLY A 117 1.06 -8.86 -19.66
CA GLY A 117 1.59 -7.48 -19.62
C GLY A 117 1.80 -6.90 -18.22
N HIS A 118 1.50 -7.66 -17.15
CA HIS A 118 1.73 -7.22 -15.77
C HIS A 118 2.83 -8.04 -15.08
N MET A 119 3.67 -7.34 -14.32
CA MET A 119 4.61 -7.98 -13.41
C MET A 119 3.86 -8.50 -12.19
N LYS A 120 4.03 -9.79 -11.86
CA LYS A 120 3.45 -10.39 -10.66
C LYS A 120 4.00 -9.72 -9.39
N PHE A 121 3.16 -9.59 -8.37
CA PHE A 121 3.54 -9.02 -7.07
C PHE A 121 4.80 -9.68 -6.48
N SER A 122 4.84 -11.01 -6.44
CA SER A 122 6.00 -11.75 -5.91
C SER A 122 7.29 -11.43 -6.67
N SER A 123 7.23 -11.34 -8.01
CA SER A 123 8.39 -10.98 -8.83
C SER A 123 8.85 -9.53 -8.59
N LEU A 124 7.92 -8.62 -8.30
CA LEU A 124 8.25 -7.25 -7.93
C LEU A 124 8.98 -7.22 -6.58
N ILE A 125 8.44 -7.88 -5.55
CA ILE A 125 9.04 -7.96 -4.22
C ILE A 125 10.46 -8.52 -4.28
N GLU A 126 10.68 -9.62 -5.01
CA GLU A 126 12.02 -10.19 -5.17
C GLU A 126 13.02 -9.21 -5.80
N LYS A 127 12.59 -8.44 -6.80
CA LYS A 127 13.45 -7.41 -7.38
C LYS A 127 13.71 -6.25 -6.41
N LEU A 128 12.71 -5.82 -5.66
CA LEU A 128 12.87 -4.75 -4.67
C LEU A 128 13.83 -5.17 -3.55
N LYS A 129 13.73 -6.41 -3.06
CA LYS A 129 14.66 -7.00 -2.09
C LYS A 129 16.08 -7.09 -2.68
N LYS A 130 16.22 -7.63 -3.90
CA LYS A 130 17.51 -7.74 -4.60
C LYS A 130 18.24 -6.40 -4.75
N HIS A 131 17.50 -5.31 -4.93
CA HIS A 131 18.05 -3.96 -5.08
C HIS A 131 18.07 -3.16 -3.77
N ASN A 132 17.96 -3.83 -2.61
CA ASN A 132 18.00 -3.23 -1.28
C ASN A 132 17.00 -2.09 -1.10
N LEU A 133 15.83 -2.13 -1.75
CA LEU A 133 14.79 -1.09 -1.60
C LEU A 133 13.86 -1.39 -0.42
N ILE A 134 13.60 -2.68 -0.19
CA ILE A 134 12.78 -3.18 0.92
C ILE A 134 13.50 -4.33 1.63
N ARG A 135 13.16 -4.53 2.90
CA ARG A 135 13.57 -5.66 3.73
C ARG A 135 12.35 -6.36 4.30
N GLU A 136 12.52 -7.63 4.64
CA GLU A 136 11.54 -8.41 5.38
C GLU A 136 12.04 -8.59 6.81
N THR A 137 11.21 -8.30 7.80
CA THR A 137 11.52 -8.47 9.22
C THR A 137 11.38 -9.94 9.61
N ARG A 138 11.90 -10.32 10.79
CA ARG A 138 11.68 -11.65 11.35
C ARG A 138 10.23 -11.89 11.80
N GLU A 139 9.48 -10.81 12.03
CA GLU A 139 8.09 -10.83 12.50
C GLU A 139 7.07 -10.88 11.35
N GLY A 140 7.53 -10.93 10.09
CA GLY A 140 6.65 -11.07 8.93
C GLY A 140 6.07 -9.74 8.44
N GLU A 141 6.88 -8.67 8.47
CA GLU A 141 6.55 -7.39 7.85
C GLU A 141 7.57 -6.99 6.77
N TYR A 142 7.12 -6.21 5.80
CA TYR A 142 8.01 -5.47 4.91
C TYR A 142 8.28 -4.07 5.44
N GLY A 143 9.55 -3.67 5.40
CA GLY A 143 10.01 -2.31 5.71
C GLY A 143 10.90 -1.73 4.61
N LEU A 144 11.05 -0.42 4.58
CA LEU A 144 11.91 0.27 3.61
C LEU A 144 13.38 0.24 4.01
N ASN A 145 14.27 0.32 3.04
CA ASN A 145 15.67 0.68 3.29
C ASN A 145 15.77 1.97 4.10
N ILE A 146 16.76 2.04 5.00
CA ILE A 146 17.00 3.21 5.86
C ILE A 146 17.19 4.50 5.06
N SER A 147 17.81 4.43 3.88
CA SER A 147 18.03 5.58 2.99
C SER A 147 16.77 6.07 2.27
N ILE A 148 15.64 5.35 2.41
CA ILE A 148 14.34 5.71 1.82
C ILE A 148 13.29 5.98 2.91
N ALA A 149 13.48 5.36 4.08
CA ALA A 149 12.60 5.48 5.21
C ALA A 149 12.61 6.91 5.76
N GLU A 150 11.44 7.42 6.15
CA GLU A 150 11.30 8.76 6.71
C GLU A 150 11.80 8.84 8.16
N GLN A 151 11.83 7.70 8.83
CA GLN A 151 12.27 7.56 10.22
C GLN A 151 13.28 6.42 10.29
N ALA A 152 14.32 6.62 11.12
CA ALA A 152 15.36 5.61 11.29
C ALA A 152 14.84 4.31 11.92
N ALA A 153 13.87 4.44 12.83
CA ALA A 153 13.20 3.34 13.50
C ALA A 153 11.68 3.58 13.53
N PRO A 154 10.86 2.70 12.92
CA PRO A 154 9.40 2.80 12.98
C PRO A 154 8.86 2.67 14.41
N ASN A 155 7.81 3.43 14.74
CA ASN A 155 7.09 3.28 16.00
C ASN A 155 6.18 2.04 15.93
N PHE A 156 6.72 0.89 16.33
CA PHE A 156 6.03 -0.40 16.29
C PHE A 156 4.69 -0.39 17.04
N ARG A 157 4.61 0.27 18.19
CA ARG A 157 3.36 0.33 18.99
C ARG A 157 2.27 1.08 18.25
N HIS A 158 2.63 2.19 17.61
CA HIS A 158 1.68 2.96 16.80
C HIS A 158 1.16 2.15 15.62
N ILE A 159 2.06 1.46 14.92
CA ILE A 159 1.74 0.60 13.77
C ILE A 159 0.79 -0.52 14.20
N LYS A 160 1.06 -1.22 15.30
CA LYS A 160 0.17 -2.27 15.82
C LYS A 160 -1.20 -1.71 16.24
N GLY A 161 -1.26 -0.52 16.82
CA GLY A 161 -2.54 0.15 17.12
C GLY A 161 -3.39 0.39 15.87
N ILE A 162 -2.75 0.81 14.77
CA ILE A 162 -3.41 0.99 13.47
C ILE A 162 -3.83 -0.36 12.87
N GLU A 163 -2.98 -1.38 12.89
CA GLU A 163 -3.30 -2.72 12.38
C GLU A 163 -4.53 -3.33 13.06
N LEU A 164 -4.58 -3.27 14.40
CA LEU A 164 -5.75 -3.72 15.16
C LEU A 164 -7.01 -2.95 14.78
N SER A 165 -6.88 -1.63 14.64
CA SER A 165 -7.99 -0.77 14.24
C SER A 165 -8.51 -1.13 12.85
N LYS A 166 -7.62 -1.37 11.87
CA LYS A 166 -8.02 -1.81 10.52
C LYS A 166 -8.78 -3.12 10.55
N LYS A 167 -8.26 -4.13 11.28
CA LYS A 167 -8.92 -5.44 11.42
C LYS A 167 -10.32 -5.29 11.99
N LEU A 168 -10.49 -4.49 13.04
CA LEU A 168 -11.77 -4.23 13.65
C LEU A 168 -12.75 -3.54 12.68
N ILE A 169 -12.30 -2.49 12.00
CA ILE A 169 -13.13 -1.76 11.03
C ILE A 169 -13.56 -2.66 9.87
N LEU A 170 -12.67 -3.50 9.35
CA LEU A 170 -12.99 -4.43 8.26
C LEU A 170 -14.00 -5.50 8.70
N GLN A 171 -13.88 -6.03 9.92
CA GLN A 171 -14.86 -6.97 10.48
C GLN A 171 -16.24 -6.33 10.64
N HIS A 172 -16.28 -5.06 11.06
CA HIS A 172 -17.53 -4.31 11.18
C HIS A 172 -18.12 -3.98 9.81
N PHE A 173 -17.28 -3.67 8.83
CA PHE A 173 -17.70 -3.41 7.47
C PHE A 173 -18.26 -4.67 6.80
N GLU A 174 -17.64 -5.82 7.04
CA GLU A 174 -18.18 -7.12 6.66
C GLU A 174 -19.58 -7.34 7.27
N THR A 175 -19.74 -7.08 8.57
CA THR A 175 -21.02 -7.28 9.26
C THR A 175 -22.09 -6.31 8.75
N TRP A 176 -21.74 -5.03 8.63
CA TRP A 176 -22.61 -3.98 8.10
C TRP A 176 -23.07 -4.31 6.68
N SER A 177 -22.14 -4.65 5.77
CA SER A 177 -22.47 -4.96 4.38
C SER A 177 -23.36 -6.20 4.24
N LYS A 178 -23.23 -7.19 5.14
CA LYS A 178 -24.14 -8.34 5.19
C LYS A 178 -25.53 -7.95 5.68
N ASN A 179 -25.62 -7.17 6.74
CA ASN A 179 -26.89 -6.81 7.38
C ASN A 179 -27.79 -5.95 6.49
N ILE A 180 -27.20 -5.12 5.63
CA ILE A 180 -27.97 -4.32 4.66
C ILE A 180 -28.28 -5.06 3.35
N GLY A 181 -27.91 -6.34 3.24
CA GLY A 181 -28.12 -7.13 2.01
C GLY A 181 -27.19 -6.79 0.85
N LEU A 182 -26.10 -6.04 1.08
CA LEU A 182 -25.15 -5.64 0.04
C LEU A 182 -24.31 -6.82 -0.47
N VAL A 183 -24.00 -7.78 0.40
CA VAL A 183 -23.17 -8.96 0.06
C VAL A 183 -23.77 -10.25 0.59
N SER A 184 -23.34 -11.39 0.03
CA SER A 184 -23.76 -12.70 0.52
C SER A 184 -23.21 -13.02 1.92
N PHE A 185 -24.10 -13.42 2.84
CA PHE A 185 -23.84 -13.57 4.27
C PHE A 185 -22.65 -14.48 4.64
N LYS A 186 -22.40 -15.55 3.87
CA LYS A 186 -21.38 -16.57 4.17
C LYS A 186 -20.15 -16.55 3.25
N LYS A 187 -20.05 -15.57 2.34
CA LYS A 187 -19.02 -15.57 1.28
C LYS A 187 -18.00 -14.43 1.38
N GLY A 188 -18.00 -13.67 2.48
CA GLY A 188 -16.98 -12.66 2.77
C GLY A 188 -15.61 -13.30 2.98
N LYS A 189 -14.56 -12.67 2.45
CA LYS A 189 -13.17 -13.12 2.58
C LYS A 189 -12.23 -11.94 2.73
N ASN A 190 -11.29 -12.05 3.68
CA ASN A 190 -10.21 -11.08 3.87
C ASN A 190 -8.99 -11.44 3.01
N ASN A 191 -8.18 -10.43 2.67
CA ASN A 191 -6.95 -10.60 1.86
C ASN A 191 -7.18 -11.49 0.63
N HIS A 192 -8.30 -11.28 -0.06
CA HIS A 192 -8.77 -12.19 -1.10
C HIS A 192 -8.57 -11.63 -2.50
N ILE A 193 -8.37 -12.54 -3.45
CA ILE A 193 -8.03 -12.19 -4.82
C ILE A 193 -9.29 -12.09 -5.68
N VAL A 194 -9.53 -10.92 -6.27
CA VAL A 194 -10.57 -10.65 -7.26
C VAL A 194 -9.94 -9.97 -8.48
N GLY A 195 -10.23 -10.45 -9.68
CA GLY A 195 -9.62 -9.91 -10.92
C GLY A 195 -8.09 -10.09 -11.00
N GLY A 196 -7.53 -11.00 -10.19
CA GLY A 196 -6.08 -11.25 -10.11
C GLY A 196 -5.32 -10.36 -9.12
N PHE A 197 -6.00 -9.43 -8.45
CA PHE A 197 -5.43 -8.55 -7.42
C PHE A 197 -6.03 -8.83 -6.05
N GLN A 198 -5.27 -8.57 -5.00
CA GLN A 198 -5.74 -8.75 -3.62
C GLN A 198 -6.42 -7.47 -3.11
N PHE A 199 -7.44 -7.67 -2.29
CA PHE A 199 -8.15 -6.63 -1.55
C PHE A 199 -8.30 -7.05 -0.09
N ALA A 200 -8.33 -6.07 0.81
CA ALA A 200 -8.46 -6.30 2.24
C ALA A 200 -9.75 -7.04 2.60
N PHE A 201 -10.86 -6.74 1.91
CA PHE A 201 -12.12 -7.49 2.01
C PHE A 201 -12.80 -7.64 0.65
N THR A 202 -13.37 -8.82 0.38
CA THR A 202 -14.19 -9.07 -0.81
C THR A 202 -15.39 -9.94 -0.48
N ALA A 203 -16.48 -9.75 -1.22
CA ALA A 203 -17.62 -10.64 -1.18
C ALA A 203 -18.45 -10.54 -2.47
N PRO A 204 -19.11 -11.61 -2.91
CA PRO A 204 -20.04 -11.54 -4.04
C PRO A 204 -21.27 -10.71 -3.65
N THR A 205 -21.73 -9.89 -4.59
CA THR A 205 -22.95 -9.09 -4.49
C THR A 205 -23.91 -9.44 -5.62
N TYR A 206 -25.19 -9.46 -5.29
CA TYR A 206 -26.30 -9.77 -6.18
C TYR A 206 -27.26 -8.57 -6.30
N ILE A 207 -26.79 -7.37 -5.95
CA ILE A 207 -27.55 -6.14 -6.19
C ILE A 207 -27.74 -5.98 -7.69
N ASP A 208 -28.96 -5.61 -8.08
CA ASP A 208 -29.31 -5.34 -9.45
C ASP A 208 -28.40 -4.26 -10.07
N GLY A 209 -28.01 -4.42 -11.33
CA GLY A 209 -26.99 -3.58 -11.99
C GLY A 209 -25.53 -3.97 -11.73
N LEU A 210 -25.24 -4.78 -10.70
CA LEU A 210 -23.91 -5.39 -10.49
C LEU A 210 -23.86 -6.85 -10.94
N ILE A 211 -24.99 -7.44 -11.30
CA ILE A 211 -25.08 -8.78 -11.88
C ILE A 211 -24.63 -8.74 -13.34
N GLY A 212 -23.68 -9.59 -13.69
CA GLY A 212 -23.30 -9.89 -15.07
C GLY A 212 -24.00 -11.14 -15.60
N TYR A 213 -23.94 -11.34 -16.91
CA TYR A 213 -24.45 -12.54 -17.56
C TYR A 213 -23.38 -13.14 -18.47
N ASN A 214 -23.28 -14.46 -18.48
CA ASN A 214 -22.47 -15.21 -19.43
C ASN A 214 -23.27 -16.42 -19.92
N ASN A 215 -23.58 -16.48 -21.21
CA ASN A 215 -24.40 -17.55 -21.80
C ASN A 215 -25.64 -17.87 -20.95
N GLN A 216 -26.43 -16.83 -20.63
CA GLN A 216 -27.64 -16.88 -19.80
C GLN A 216 -27.44 -17.25 -18.32
N GLN A 217 -26.23 -17.60 -17.88
CA GLN A 217 -25.92 -17.79 -16.46
C GLN A 217 -25.62 -16.47 -15.76
N LYS A 218 -26.32 -16.21 -14.65
CA LYS A 218 -26.07 -15.07 -13.77
C LYS A 218 -24.70 -15.20 -13.11
N LYS A 219 -23.86 -14.18 -13.26
CA LYS A 219 -22.60 -14.02 -12.53
C LYS A 219 -22.75 -12.87 -11.54
N PRO A 220 -22.48 -13.10 -10.24
CA PRO A 220 -22.51 -12.00 -9.27
C PRO A 220 -21.42 -10.98 -9.58
N GLY A 221 -21.67 -9.73 -9.20
CA GLY A 221 -20.61 -8.74 -9.04
C GLY A 221 -19.82 -9.03 -7.77
N PHE A 222 -18.77 -8.24 -7.54
CA PHE A 222 -17.97 -8.33 -6.32
C PHE A 222 -17.89 -6.97 -5.64
N LEU A 223 -18.25 -6.94 -4.36
CA LEU A 223 -17.76 -5.90 -3.47
C LEU A 223 -16.27 -6.15 -3.25
N VAL A 224 -15.46 -5.12 -3.46
CA VAL A 224 -14.02 -5.13 -3.17
C VAL A 224 -13.70 -3.91 -2.33
N ALA A 225 -13.00 -4.11 -1.20
CA ALA A 225 -12.70 -3.05 -0.25
C ALA A 225 -11.24 -3.09 0.19
N ASP A 226 -10.64 -1.91 0.24
CA ASP A 226 -9.36 -1.64 0.90
C ASP A 226 -9.57 -0.53 1.96
N ILE A 227 -8.59 -0.35 2.85
CA ILE A 227 -8.70 0.56 3.99
C ILE A 227 -7.45 1.41 4.16
N LEU A 228 -7.62 2.73 4.32
CA LEU A 228 -6.56 3.70 4.57
C LEU A 228 -6.93 4.50 5.83
N ILE A 229 -6.22 4.24 6.93
CA ILE A 229 -6.42 4.95 8.21
C ILE A 229 -5.09 5.29 8.87
N GLY A 230 -5.12 6.22 9.82
CA GLY A 230 -3.99 6.57 10.67
C GLY A 230 -2.93 7.41 9.97
N ASN A 231 -3.21 7.95 8.78
CA ASN A 231 -2.31 8.84 8.05
C ASN A 231 -3.10 9.73 7.08
N VAL A 232 -2.43 10.70 6.45
CA VAL A 232 -3.03 11.60 5.47
C VAL A 232 -3.38 10.84 4.19
N THR A 233 -4.67 10.72 3.89
CA THR A 233 -5.15 10.13 2.63
C THR A 233 -5.24 11.21 1.54
N ASP A 234 -4.19 11.29 0.72
CA ASP A 234 -4.07 12.19 -0.43
C ASP A 234 -4.11 11.43 -1.78
N GLU A 235 -3.83 12.13 -2.88
CA GLU A 235 -3.85 11.59 -4.24
C GLU A 235 -2.81 10.48 -4.46
N ASP A 236 -1.63 10.60 -3.84
CA ASP A 236 -0.57 9.60 -3.93
C ASP A 236 -0.98 8.32 -3.17
N ALA A 237 -1.53 8.48 -1.96
CA ALA A 237 -2.03 7.39 -1.12
C ALA A 237 -3.14 6.58 -1.79
N ILE A 238 -4.10 7.21 -2.48
CA ILE A 238 -5.21 6.49 -3.14
C ILE A 238 -4.83 5.91 -4.51
N SER A 239 -3.67 6.29 -5.06
CA SER A 239 -3.32 6.00 -6.45
C SER A 239 -3.24 4.50 -6.74
N PHE A 240 -2.84 3.67 -5.77
CA PHE A 240 -2.79 2.23 -5.93
C PHE A 240 -4.18 1.66 -6.21
N PHE A 241 -5.21 2.13 -5.50
CA PHE A 241 -6.55 1.58 -5.57
C PHE A 241 -7.17 1.86 -6.94
N ILE A 242 -7.08 3.12 -7.39
CA ILE A 242 -7.59 3.52 -8.71
C ILE A 242 -6.88 2.74 -9.83
N ARG A 243 -5.55 2.65 -9.78
CA ARG A 243 -4.77 1.94 -10.82
C ARG A 243 -5.05 0.44 -10.82
N LYS A 244 -5.20 -0.16 -9.64
CA LYS A 244 -5.59 -1.56 -9.47
C LYS A 244 -6.96 -1.82 -10.11
N LEU A 245 -7.96 -0.98 -9.83
CA LEU A 245 -9.29 -1.09 -10.43
C LEU A 245 -9.25 -0.91 -11.95
N ALA A 246 -8.49 0.05 -12.46
CA ALA A 246 -8.31 0.25 -13.90
C ALA A 246 -7.68 -0.98 -14.58
N ALA A 247 -6.67 -1.59 -13.95
CA ALA A 247 -6.04 -2.80 -14.45
C ALA A 247 -7.00 -4.00 -14.48
N ILE A 248 -7.85 -4.15 -13.47
CA ILE A 248 -8.88 -5.20 -13.46
C ILE A 248 -9.90 -4.96 -14.57
N LYS A 249 -10.41 -3.74 -14.72
CA LYS A 249 -11.36 -3.39 -15.79
C LYS A 249 -10.79 -3.67 -17.18
N ALA A 250 -9.50 -3.39 -17.40
CA ALA A 250 -8.83 -3.64 -18.67
C ALA A 250 -8.60 -5.14 -18.94
N SER A 251 -8.19 -5.90 -17.93
CA SER A 251 -7.88 -7.34 -18.08
C SER A 251 -9.09 -8.26 -17.96
N ASN A 252 -10.19 -7.81 -17.35
CA ASN A 252 -11.43 -8.57 -17.19
C ASN A 252 -12.67 -7.65 -17.31
N PRO A 253 -13.02 -7.20 -18.52
CA PRO A 253 -14.08 -6.20 -18.75
C PRO A 253 -15.48 -6.64 -18.29
N THR A 254 -15.72 -7.95 -18.19
CA THR A 254 -17.03 -8.50 -17.76
C THR A 254 -17.17 -8.59 -16.25
N LEU A 255 -16.07 -8.46 -15.50
CA LEU A 255 -16.09 -8.53 -14.04
C LEU A 255 -16.67 -7.22 -13.47
N ARG A 256 -17.86 -7.32 -12.88
CA ARG A 256 -18.51 -6.20 -12.21
C ARG A 256 -17.95 -6.02 -10.80
N LEU A 257 -17.46 -4.82 -10.50
CA LEU A 257 -16.92 -4.47 -9.20
C LEU A 257 -17.76 -3.36 -8.56
N PHE A 258 -17.96 -3.48 -7.26
CA PHE A 258 -18.42 -2.41 -6.38
C PHE A 258 -17.26 -2.03 -5.45
N PRO A 259 -16.41 -1.07 -5.88
CA PRO A 259 -15.22 -0.71 -5.15
C PRO A 259 -15.53 0.24 -3.99
N VAL A 260 -15.04 -0.10 -2.81
CA VAL A 260 -15.17 0.69 -1.58
C VAL A 260 -13.79 1.00 -1.03
N LEU A 261 -13.53 2.25 -0.65
CA LEU A 261 -12.33 2.62 0.10
C LEU A 261 -12.74 3.17 1.46
N LEU A 262 -12.37 2.45 2.52
CA LEU A 262 -12.61 2.84 3.91
C LEU A 262 -11.55 3.84 4.35
N VAL A 263 -11.96 4.99 4.91
CA VAL A 263 -11.04 6.06 5.33
C VAL A 263 -11.44 6.69 6.66
N ASP A 264 -10.47 7.13 7.46
CA ASP A 264 -10.70 7.95 8.67
C ASP A 264 -10.59 9.46 8.40
N GLY A 265 -10.08 9.84 7.23
CA GLY A 265 -10.05 11.20 6.68
C GLY A 265 -9.57 11.16 5.23
N ILE A 266 -9.94 12.15 4.42
CA ILE A 266 -9.52 12.23 3.01
C ILE A 266 -9.48 13.68 2.51
N GLY A 267 -8.43 14.01 1.75
CA GLY A 267 -8.32 15.31 1.09
C GLY A 267 -9.35 15.50 -0.03
N VAL A 268 -9.80 16.74 -0.28
CA VAL A 268 -10.85 17.05 -1.26
C VAL A 268 -10.50 16.56 -2.69
N LYS A 269 -9.24 16.75 -3.12
CA LYS A 269 -8.78 16.30 -4.44
C LYS A 269 -8.85 14.78 -4.58
N ALA A 270 -8.33 14.06 -3.58
CA ALA A 270 -8.37 12.60 -3.51
C ALA A 270 -9.81 12.07 -3.52
N LEU A 271 -10.70 12.69 -2.73
CA LEU A 271 -12.14 12.36 -2.70
C LEU A 271 -12.80 12.51 -4.08
N ASN A 272 -12.56 13.64 -4.76
CA ASN A 272 -13.11 13.89 -6.09
C ASN A 272 -12.57 12.89 -7.12
N GLN A 273 -11.29 12.52 -7.02
CA GLN A 273 -10.67 11.55 -7.91
C GLN A 273 -11.23 10.12 -7.70
N LEU A 274 -11.52 9.72 -6.46
CA LEU A 274 -12.19 8.44 -6.18
C LEU A 274 -13.60 8.41 -6.74
N LYS A 275 -14.38 9.47 -6.50
CA LYS A 275 -15.75 9.60 -7.00
C LYS A 275 -15.83 9.53 -8.52
N SER A 276 -14.96 10.24 -9.23
CA SER A 276 -14.91 10.20 -10.70
C SER A 276 -14.52 8.83 -11.26
N ASN A 277 -13.87 7.97 -10.47
CA ASN A 277 -13.53 6.59 -10.84
C ASN A 277 -14.59 5.56 -10.38
N GLY A 278 -15.72 6.02 -9.83
CA GLY A 278 -16.82 5.18 -9.38
C GLY A 278 -16.53 4.42 -8.08
N VAL A 279 -15.68 4.97 -7.22
CA VAL A 279 -15.37 4.41 -5.89
C VAL A 279 -16.31 4.98 -4.84
N LEU A 280 -16.94 4.10 -4.05
CA LEU A 280 -17.61 4.50 -2.82
C LEU A 280 -16.56 4.82 -1.75
N VAL A 281 -16.51 6.08 -1.32
CA VAL A 281 -15.65 6.48 -0.20
C VAL A 281 -16.42 6.32 1.09
N ALA A 282 -16.02 5.32 1.86
CA ALA A 282 -16.65 4.93 3.12
C ALA A 282 -15.90 5.59 4.30
N SER A 283 -16.28 6.82 4.63
CA SER A 283 -15.75 7.46 5.84
C SER A 283 -16.20 6.69 7.08
N ILE A 284 -15.26 6.32 7.95
CA ILE A 284 -15.54 5.59 9.20
C ILE A 284 -16.51 6.37 10.09
N LYS A 285 -16.34 7.70 10.15
CA LYS A 285 -17.22 8.59 10.90
C LYS A 285 -18.64 8.59 10.34
N GLU A 286 -18.80 8.59 9.02
CA GLU A 286 -20.12 8.64 8.39
C GLU A 286 -20.80 7.25 8.36
N LEU A 287 -20.02 6.16 8.32
CA LEU A 287 -20.56 4.80 8.39
C LEU A 287 -21.03 4.41 9.81
N TYR A 288 -20.29 4.78 10.84
CA TYR A 288 -20.49 4.27 12.21
C TYR A 288 -20.74 5.35 13.26
N GLY A 289 -20.73 6.61 12.86
CA GLY A 289 -20.89 7.75 13.77
C GLY A 289 -19.58 8.22 14.41
N LYS A 290 -19.67 9.38 15.05
CA LYS A 290 -18.54 10.05 15.69
C LYS A 290 -17.95 9.24 16.84
N ASP A 291 -18.79 8.68 17.71
CA ASP A 291 -18.35 7.95 18.90
C ASP A 291 -17.50 6.72 18.55
N TYR A 292 -17.86 6.02 17.47
CA TYR A 292 -17.07 4.91 16.94
C TYR A 292 -15.72 5.39 16.41
N SER A 293 -15.70 6.48 15.63
CA SER A 293 -14.46 7.07 15.12
C SER A 293 -13.52 7.50 16.26
N ASP A 294 -14.06 8.11 17.31
CA ASP A 294 -13.29 8.53 18.48
C ASP A 294 -12.79 7.32 19.29
N LEU A 295 -13.57 6.24 19.37
CA LEU A 295 -13.11 4.98 19.97
C LEU A 295 -11.90 4.39 19.25
N ILE A 296 -11.92 4.36 17.92
CA ILE A 296 -10.79 3.85 17.12
C ILE A 296 -9.53 4.70 17.34
N LYS A 297 -9.65 6.03 17.38
CA LYS A 297 -8.52 6.91 17.69
C LYS A 297 -7.96 6.64 19.09
N ASN A 298 -8.85 6.46 20.06
CA ASN A 298 -8.46 6.12 21.44
C ASN A 298 -7.77 4.75 21.53
N LEU A 299 -8.20 3.77 20.73
CA LEU A 299 -7.54 2.47 20.62
C LEU A 299 -6.09 2.63 20.13
N ILE A 300 -5.88 3.34 19.02
CA ILE A 300 -4.53 3.61 18.48
C ILE A 300 -3.66 4.29 19.54
N ASN A 301 -4.18 5.33 20.20
CA ASN A 301 -3.45 6.05 21.24
C ASN A 301 -3.12 5.17 22.45
N THR A 302 -4.03 4.28 22.83
CA THR A 302 -3.84 3.40 23.98
C THR A 302 -2.79 2.34 23.69
N VAL A 303 -2.80 1.72 22.52
CA VAL A 303 -1.77 0.76 22.11
C VAL A 303 -0.41 1.46 21.97
N THR A 304 -0.39 2.65 21.37
CA THR A 304 0.84 3.46 21.22
C THR A 304 1.50 3.74 22.58
N ASN A 305 0.68 4.06 23.61
CA ASN A 305 1.14 4.49 24.93
C ASN A 305 0.90 3.45 26.04
N ALA A 306 0.71 2.18 25.68
CA ALA A 306 0.23 1.13 26.58
C ALA A 306 1.04 1.05 27.89
N GLY A 307 2.38 1.05 27.79
CA GLY A 307 3.24 0.96 28.98
C GLY A 307 3.18 2.17 29.92
N ALA A 308 2.77 3.35 29.45
CA ALA A 308 2.55 4.50 30.32
C ALA A 308 1.14 4.44 30.93
N ILE A 309 0.13 4.22 30.09
CA ILE A 309 -1.28 4.15 30.52
C ILE A 309 -1.51 3.03 31.53
N LEU A 310 -0.92 1.85 31.34
CA LEU A 310 -1.05 0.73 32.29
C LEU A 310 -0.44 1.03 33.66
N LYS A 311 0.55 1.93 33.74
CA LYS A 311 1.20 2.31 35.00
C LYS A 311 0.47 3.44 35.72
N THR A 312 0.01 4.44 34.98
CA THR A 312 -0.53 5.67 35.58
C THR A 312 -2.06 5.70 35.60
N GLU A 313 -2.71 5.03 34.65
CA GLU A 313 -4.16 5.13 34.41
C GLU A 313 -4.79 3.80 33.93
N PRO A 314 -4.65 2.69 34.68
CA PRO A 314 -5.13 1.37 34.26
C PRO A 314 -6.65 1.34 33.99
N GLU A 315 -7.42 2.16 34.69
CA GLU A 315 -8.86 2.41 34.47
C GLU A 315 -9.17 2.81 33.02
N LYS A 316 -8.34 3.63 32.37
CA LYS A 316 -8.54 4.05 30.96
C LYS A 316 -8.44 2.86 30.01
N TYR A 317 -7.50 1.95 30.26
CA TYR A 317 -7.36 0.73 29.50
C TYR A 317 -8.58 -0.19 29.66
N LEU A 318 -9.03 -0.42 30.90
CA LEU A 318 -10.23 -1.23 31.18
C LEU A 318 -11.50 -0.62 30.58
N SER A 319 -11.65 0.70 30.65
CA SER A 319 -12.77 1.44 30.04
C SER A 319 -12.79 1.28 28.53
N LEU A 320 -11.62 1.39 27.86
CA LEU A 320 -11.50 1.13 26.43
C LEU A 320 -11.93 -0.29 26.08
N MET A 321 -11.43 -1.29 26.81
CA MET A 321 -11.80 -2.70 26.62
C MET A 321 -13.31 -2.95 26.79
N SER A 322 -13.92 -2.28 27.76
CA SER A 322 -15.37 -2.36 28.01
C SER A 322 -16.17 -1.72 26.87
N LYS A 323 -15.76 -0.53 26.38
CA LYS A 323 -16.42 0.15 25.25
C LYS A 323 -16.30 -0.64 23.95
N LEU A 324 -15.12 -1.20 23.68
CA LEU A 324 -14.92 -2.11 22.54
C LEU A 324 -15.83 -3.33 22.67
N THR A 325 -15.96 -3.91 23.87
CA THR A 325 -16.87 -5.03 24.10
C THR A 325 -18.33 -4.67 23.80
N LYS A 326 -18.82 -3.51 24.25
CA LYS A 326 -20.24 -3.11 24.10
C LYS A 326 -20.65 -2.82 22.66
N LEU A 327 -19.72 -2.39 21.81
CA LEU A 327 -20.00 -2.09 20.40
C LEU A 327 -20.02 -3.34 19.50
N ILE A 328 -19.73 -4.52 20.06
CA ILE A 328 -19.43 -5.72 19.29
C ILE A 328 -20.18 -6.91 19.89
N ASP A 329 -21.38 -7.20 19.40
CA ASP A 329 -22.09 -8.44 19.74
C ASP A 329 -21.25 -9.66 19.30
N GLY A 330 -20.72 -10.39 20.29
CA GLY A 330 -20.33 -11.81 20.18
C GLY A 330 -19.02 -12.18 19.46
N LYS A 331 -18.28 -11.27 18.82
CA LYS A 331 -17.04 -11.59 18.05
C LYS A 331 -15.73 -11.01 18.61
N THR A 332 -15.68 -10.65 19.89
CA THR A 332 -14.54 -9.93 20.51
C THR A 332 -13.48 -10.78 21.20
N ASN A 333 -13.64 -12.11 21.28
CA ASN A 333 -12.70 -12.93 22.07
C ASN A 333 -11.25 -12.83 21.55
N ASN A 334 -11.04 -12.73 20.23
CA ASN A 334 -9.69 -12.62 19.66
C ASN A 334 -9.06 -11.24 19.91
N LEU A 335 -9.83 -10.16 19.79
CA LEU A 335 -9.32 -8.80 20.05
C LEU A 335 -8.92 -8.61 21.53
N ARG A 336 -9.62 -9.28 22.45
CA ARG A 336 -9.25 -9.31 23.87
C ARG A 336 -7.92 -10.01 24.09
N GLY A 337 -7.70 -11.14 23.42
CA GLY A 337 -6.43 -11.85 23.42
C GLY A 337 -5.31 -10.94 22.92
N ASP A 338 -5.46 -10.38 21.72
CA ASP A 338 -4.45 -9.51 21.10
C ASP A 338 -4.10 -8.30 22.00
N LEU A 339 -5.11 -7.63 22.57
CA LEU A 339 -4.88 -6.47 23.43
C LEU A 339 -4.27 -6.87 24.78
N PHE A 340 -4.71 -7.98 25.38
CA PHE A 340 -4.12 -8.50 26.60
C PHE A 340 -2.66 -8.91 26.40
N GLU A 341 -2.34 -9.65 25.34
CA GLU A 341 -0.98 -10.05 24.99
C GLU A 341 -0.09 -8.83 24.78
N LEU A 342 -0.57 -7.79 24.07
CA LEU A 342 0.15 -6.53 23.92
C LEU A 342 0.36 -5.81 25.26
N ALA A 343 -0.67 -5.75 26.11
CA ALA A 343 -0.58 -5.10 27.41
C ALA A 343 0.44 -5.80 28.33
N VAL A 344 0.39 -7.13 28.39
CA VAL A 344 1.34 -7.96 29.15
C VAL A 344 2.74 -7.80 28.57
N GLY A 345 2.91 -7.96 27.25
CA GLY A 345 4.19 -7.82 26.57
C GLY A 345 4.83 -6.44 26.80
N PHE A 346 4.06 -5.36 26.74
CA PHE A 346 4.57 -4.01 26.99
C PHE A 346 4.83 -3.70 28.47
N TYR A 347 4.11 -4.34 29.39
CA TYR A 347 4.37 -4.21 30.82
C TYR A 347 5.68 -4.93 31.21
N PHE A 348 5.88 -6.16 30.74
CA PHE A 348 7.03 -7.00 31.11
C PHE A 348 8.28 -6.73 30.28
N GLY A 349 8.17 -6.39 28.99
CA GLY A 349 9.30 -6.07 28.12
C GLY A 349 10.08 -4.79 28.46
N LYS A 350 9.74 -4.14 29.59
CA LYS A 350 10.48 -3.00 30.16
C LYS A 350 11.26 -3.38 31.43
N TYR A 351 11.15 -4.63 31.89
CA TYR A 351 11.87 -5.21 33.04
C TYR A 351 12.86 -6.32 32.63
N SER A 352 12.97 -6.60 31.34
CA SER A 352 14.06 -7.34 30.68
C SER A 352 14.77 -6.40 29.73
#